data_AF-A0A7W1F095-F1
#
_entry.id   AF-A0A7W1F095-F1
#
_cell.length_a   1.000
_cell.length_b   1.000
_cell.length_c   1.000
_cell.angle_alpha   90.00
_cell.angle_beta   90.00
_cell.angle_gamma   90.00
#
_symmetry.space_group_name_H-M   'P 1'
#
loop_
_entity.id
_entity.type
_entity.pdbx_description
1 polymer ?
#
loop_
_entity_poly.entity_id
_entity_poly.type
_entity_poly.pdbx_seq_one_letter_code
_entity_poly.pdbx_strand_id
1 'polypeptide(L)' 'VEVDLAWRAGRVLSATLRTTQALRLRVRPPQGQRLIGVRSGSDVIACSDEHGVACWEAGALGTAYVLAFSS' A
#
# COMPACT_ATOMS: atom_id res chain seq x y z
N VAL A 1 -5.43 -10.82 -4.40
CA VAL A 1 -4.51 -9.78 -3.91
C VAL A 1 -3.62 -10.43 -2.88
N GLU A 2 -2.31 -10.40 -3.10
CA GLU A 2 -1.31 -10.95 -2.17
C GLU A 2 -0.65 -9.80 -1.42
N VAL A 3 -0.43 -9.99 -0.12
CA VAL A 3 0.13 -8.97 0.77
C VAL A 3 1.23 -9.58 1.62
N ASP A 4 2.46 -9.11 1.44
CA ASP A 4 3.61 -9.46 2.28
C ASP A 4 3.95 -8.31 3.20
N LEU A 5 4.00 -8.56 4.51
CA LEU A 5 4.23 -7.53 5.52
C LEU A 5 5.62 -7.67 6.15
N ALA A 6 6.32 -6.55 6.28
CA ALA A 6 7.54 -6.44 7.07
C ALA A 6 7.24 -5.74 8.40
N TRP A 7 7.62 -6.37 9.52
CA TRP A 7 7.34 -5.90 10.87
C TRP A 7 8.61 -5.57 11.63
N ARG A 8 8.52 -4.60 12.56
CA ARG A 8 9.57 -4.32 13.56
C ARG A 8 8.93 -3.82 14.85
N ALA A 9 9.28 -4.43 15.97
CA ALA A 9 8.79 -4.06 17.31
C ALA A 9 7.25 -3.92 17.38
N GLY A 10 6.51 -4.84 16.75
CA GLY A 10 5.04 -4.83 16.72
C GLY A 10 4.40 -3.82 15.76
N ARG A 11 5.18 -3.13 14.92
CA ARG A 11 4.70 -2.16 13.92
C ARG A 11 5.02 -2.62 12.51
N VAL A 12 4.19 -2.24 11.53
CA VAL A 12 4.44 -2.53 10.12
C VAL A 12 5.38 -1.46 9.59
N LEU A 13 6.50 -1.86 9.00
CA LEU A 13 7.42 -0.92 8.35
C LEU A 13 7.04 -0.74 6.88
N SER A 14 6.74 -1.85 6.21
CA SER A 14 6.35 -1.85 4.81
C SER A 14 5.44 -3.02 4.49
N ALA A 15 4.68 -2.88 3.40
CA ALA A 15 3.95 -3.98 2.79
C ALA A 15 4.27 -4.07 1.31
N THR A 16 4.33 -5.27 0.75
CA THR A 16 4.31 -5.47 -0.70
C THR A 16 2.94 -5.99 -1.09
N LEU A 17 2.29 -5.33 -2.03
CA LEU A 17 0.97 -5.65 -2.55
C LEU A 17 1.10 -6.07 -4.01
N ARG A 18 0.58 -7.25 -4.36
CA ARG A 18 0.50 -7.71 -5.76
C ARG A 18 -0.94 -7.92 -6.17
N THR A 19 -1.30 -7.40 -7.34
CA THR A 19 -2.65 -7.55 -7.90
C THR A 19 -2.63 -8.43 -9.14
N THR A 20 -3.65 -9.27 -9.27
CA THR A 20 -3.90 -10.12 -10.44
C THR A 20 -5.02 -9.58 -11.32
N GLN A 21 -5.55 -8.41 -10.98
CA GLN A 21 -6.66 -7.73 -11.65
C GLN A 21 -6.39 -6.20 -11.63
N ALA A 22 -6.86 -5.50 -12.67
CA ALA A 22 -6.87 -4.04 -12.71
C ALA A 22 -8.13 -3.56 -11.97
N LEU A 23 -7.95 -3.13 -10.72
CA LEU A 23 -9.03 -2.66 -9.85
C LEU A 23 -8.56 -1.50 -8.98
N ARG A 24 -9.53 -0.78 -8.44
CA ARG A 24 -9.31 0.23 -7.40
C ARG A 24 -8.83 -0.43 -6.10
N LEU A 25 -7.59 -0.16 -5.73
CA LEU A 25 -6.99 -0.63 -4.49
C LEU A 25 -7.38 0.27 -3.33
N ARG A 26 -7.63 -0.36 -2.18
CA ARG A 26 -7.99 0.30 -0.92
C ARG A 26 -7.20 -0.34 0.20
N VAL A 27 -6.38 0.44 0.89
CA VAL A 27 -5.56 -0.02 2.02
C VAL A 27 -5.89 0.79 3.25
N ARG A 28 -6.34 0.09 4.28
CA ARG A 28 -6.46 0.63 5.63
C ARG A 28 -5.13 0.37 6.37
N PRO A 29 -4.41 1.41 6.80
CA PRO A 29 -3.23 1.24 7.63
C PRO A 29 -3.57 0.52 8.94
N PRO A 30 -2.62 -0.20 9.56
CA PRO A 30 -2.80 -0.73 10.91
C PRO A 30 -3.12 0.37 11.92
N GLN A 31 -3.80 0.01 13.02
CA GLN A 31 -4.19 0.98 14.03
C GLN A 31 -2.99 1.74 14.59
N GLY A 32 -3.13 3.08 14.70
CA GLY A 32 -2.06 3.95 15.17
C GLY A 32 -0.92 4.18 14.16
N GLN A 33 -1.12 3.80 12.89
CA GLN A 33 -0.18 4.06 11.80
C GLN A 33 -0.86 4.80 10.65
N ARG A 34 -0.04 5.47 9.83
CA ARG A 34 -0.45 6.15 8.60
C ARG A 34 0.34 5.61 7.42
N LEU A 35 -0.32 5.50 6.27
CA LEU A 35 0.40 5.25 5.02
C LEU A 35 1.03 6.57 4.58
N ILE A 36 2.36 6.56 4.39
CA ILE A 36 3.13 7.76 4.01
C ILE A 36 3.68 7.70 2.60
N GLY A 37 3.57 6.54 1.93
CA GLY A 37 4.02 6.41 0.56
C GLY A 37 3.60 5.08 -0.08
N VAL A 38 3.33 5.15 -1.38
CA VAL A 38 3.10 4.00 -2.25
C VAL A 38 4.00 4.16 -3.46
N ARG A 39 4.73 3.11 -3.81
CA ARG A 39 5.60 3.09 -4.99
C ARG A 39 5.43 1.81 -5.79
N SER A 40 5.66 1.89 -7.09
CA SER A 40 5.81 0.73 -7.99
C SER A 40 7.16 0.86 -8.71
N GLY A 41 8.13 0.02 -8.35
CA GLY A 41 9.50 0.20 -8.81
C GLY A 41 10.06 1.56 -8.37
N SER A 42 10.38 2.42 -9.33
CA SER A 42 10.89 3.78 -9.12
C SER A 42 9.79 4.85 -9.06
N ASP A 43 8.56 4.50 -9.43
CA ASP A 43 7.45 5.45 -9.56
C ASP A 43 6.73 5.65 -8.23
N VAL A 44 6.43 6.90 -7.90
CA VAL A 44 5.57 7.26 -6.78
C VAL A 44 4.12 7.25 -7.25
N ILE A 45 3.28 6.49 -6.55
CA ILE A 45 1.86 6.37 -6.88
C ILE A 45 1.08 7.39 -6.06
N ALA A 46 0.33 8.25 -6.76
CA ALA A 46 -0.58 9.17 -6.10
C ALA A 46 -1.73 8.39 -5.45
N CYS A 47 -1.99 8.68 -4.17
CA CYS A 47 -3.09 8.08 -3.42
C CYS A 47 -4.04 9.17 -2.92
N SER A 48 -5.33 8.87 -2.91
CA SER A 48 -6.34 9.67 -2.22
C SER A 48 -6.62 9.08 -0.84
N ASP A 49 -6.84 9.91 0.17
CA ASP A 49 -7.37 9.45 1.46
C ASP A 49 -8.90 9.51 1.46
N GLU A 50 -9.54 8.38 1.74
CA GLU A 50 -10.97 8.27 1.97
C GLU A 50 -11.23 7.83 3.41
N HIS A 51 -11.28 8.79 4.34
CA HIS A 51 -11.54 8.56 5.77
C HIS A 51 -10.49 7.63 6.42
N GLY A 52 -9.21 7.87 6.18
CA GLY A 52 -8.10 7.07 6.71
C GLY A 52 -7.85 5.77 5.94
N VAL A 53 -8.46 5.61 4.76
CA VAL A 53 -8.18 4.52 3.83
C VAL A 53 -7.50 5.12 2.60
N ALA A 54 -6.28 4.66 2.31
CA ALA A 54 -5.58 5.06 1.10
C ALA A 54 -6.15 4.31 -0.11
N CYS A 55 -6.53 5.05 -1.15
CA CYS A 55 -7.13 4.52 -2.36
C CYS A 55 -6.33 4.96 -3.60
N TRP A 56 -6.14 4.04 -4.55
CA TRP A 56 -5.55 4.34 -5.86
C TRP A 56 -5.98 3.31 -6.89
N GLU A 57 -5.87 3.64 -8.17
CA GLU A 57 -6.13 2.68 -9.26
C GLU A 57 -4.90 1.79 -9.48
N ALA A 58 -5.10 0.48 -9.54
CA ALA A 58 -4.03 -0.41 -9.96
C ALA A 58 -3.69 -0.17 -11.43
N GLY A 59 -2.39 -0.10 -11.73
CA GLY A 59 -1.85 -0.19 -13.09
C GLY A 59 -2.00 -1.60 -13.69
N ALA A 60 -1.05 -1.96 -14.57
CA ALA A 60 -1.08 -3.23 -15.29
C ALA A 60 -1.14 -4.45 -14.34
N LEU A 61 -1.69 -5.56 -14.84
CA LEU A 61 -1.75 -6.84 -14.11
C LEU A 61 -0.34 -7.28 -13.68
N GLY A 62 -0.22 -7.77 -12.44
CA GLY A 62 1.06 -8.21 -11.88
C GLY A 62 1.93 -7.09 -11.32
N THR A 63 1.48 -5.82 -11.37
CA THR A 63 2.21 -4.71 -10.74
C THR A 63 2.34 -4.93 -9.23
N ALA A 64 3.56 -4.77 -8.73
CA ALA A 64 3.87 -4.85 -7.31
C ALA A 64 4.00 -3.44 -6.72
N TYR A 65 3.27 -3.18 -5.64
CA TYR A 65 3.32 -1.92 -4.91
C TYR A 65 4.02 -2.12 -3.59
N VAL A 66 4.95 -1.23 -3.25
CA VAL A 66 5.56 -1.17 -1.92
C VAL A 66 4.92 -0.01 -1.16
N LEU A 67 4.34 -0.35 -0.03
CA LEU A 67 3.67 0.54 0.91
C LEU A 67 4.63 0.87 2.06
N ALA A 68 4.71 2.13 2.46
CA ALA A 68 5.50 2.58 3.60
C ALA A 68 4.58 3.19 4.67
N PHE A 69 4.83 2.84 5.94
CA PHE A 69 4.02 3.28 7.07
C PHE A 69 4.82 4.12 8.06
N SER A 70 4.15 5.07 8.72
CA SER A 70 4.65 5.79 9.88
C SER A 70 3.71 5.63 11.07
N SER A 71 4.20 5.93 12.27
CA SER A 71 3.36 6.09 13.47
C SER A 71 2.94 7.54 13.67
#